data_AF-A0A9Q3GQJ5-F1
#
_entry.id   AF-A0A9Q3GQJ5-F1
#
_cell.length_a   1.000
_cell.length_b   1.000
_cell.length_c   1.000
_cell.angle_alpha   90.00
_cell.angle_beta   90.00
_cell.angle_gamma   90.00
#
_symmetry.space_group_name_H-M   'P 1'
#
loop_
_entity.id
_entity.type
_entity.pdbx_description
1 polymer ?
#
loop_
_entity_poly.entity_id
_entity_poly.type
_entity_poly.pdbx_seq_one_letter_code
_entity_poly.pdbx_strand_id
1 'polypeptide(L)'
;MKAPDPFDGTQAHNLRGFIQSCQLIFHNDPENFLSDRKKALYSTYILTGRAGKWIEPYFPNITSEEPSYILNNWMLFETQLFTPFGNPNEVRKDEQELENFRIKETGHVSLYISDFRSLMSRIGDWGKGITFMFIEEAWNQDCWTSWLLTHESLMASKNSWTSLWN
;
A
#
# COMPACT_ATOMS: atom_id res chain seq x y z
N MET A 1 -5.81 -21.38 4.76
CA MET A 1 -4.94 -20.35 5.34
C MET A 1 -5.35 -20.10 6.78
N LYS A 2 -4.41 -19.66 7.65
CA LYS A 2 -4.75 -19.18 8.99
C LYS A 2 -5.44 -17.82 8.86
N ALA A 3 -6.48 -17.57 9.66
CA ALA A 3 -7.08 -16.23 9.75
C ALA A 3 -6.05 -15.21 10.28
N PRO A 4 -6.18 -13.91 9.94
CA PRO A 4 -5.32 -12.87 10.46
C PRO A 4 -5.47 -12.80 11.98
N ASP A 5 -4.39 -12.46 12.67
CA ASP A 5 -4.50 -12.21 14.11
C ASP A 5 -5.38 -10.95 14.34
N PRO A 6 -6.29 -10.96 15.33
CA PRO A 6 -7.19 -9.84 15.58
C PRO A 6 -6.44 -8.54 15.83
N PHE A 7 -6.93 -7.44 15.25
CA PHE A 7 -6.37 -6.11 15.48
C PHE A 7 -7.22 -5.35 16.49
N ASP A 8 -6.63 -5.02 17.64
CA ASP A 8 -7.34 -4.37 18.75
C ASP A 8 -7.22 -2.84 18.77
N GLY A 9 -6.35 -2.27 17.93
CA GLY A 9 -6.07 -0.83 17.86
C GLY A 9 -5.17 -0.28 18.97
N THR A 10 -4.43 -1.13 19.72
CA THR A 10 -3.52 -0.68 20.79
C THR A 10 -2.11 -0.37 20.31
N GLN A 11 -1.59 -1.20 19.41
CA GLN A 11 -0.21 -1.12 18.91
C GLN A 11 -0.20 -0.76 17.43
N ALA A 12 0.20 0.47 17.11
CA ALA A 12 0.17 0.98 15.74
C ALA A 12 1.01 0.15 14.75
N HIS A 13 2.17 -0.37 15.17
CA HIS A 13 3.03 -1.21 14.33
C HIS A 13 2.37 -2.53 13.89
N ASN A 14 1.33 -3.00 14.59
CA ASN A 14 0.59 -4.21 14.23
C ASN A 14 -0.41 -3.98 13.09
N LEU A 15 -0.79 -2.73 12.82
CA LEU A 15 -1.79 -2.40 11.80
C LEU A 15 -1.36 -2.87 10.40
N ARG A 16 -0.08 -2.64 10.06
CA ARG A 16 0.47 -3.04 8.76
C ARG A 16 0.48 -4.57 8.59
N GLY A 17 0.87 -5.31 9.62
CA GLY A 17 0.83 -6.78 9.61
C GLY A 17 -0.59 -7.34 9.47
N PHE A 18 -1.56 -6.70 10.12
CA PHE A 18 -2.98 -7.02 9.97
C PHE A 18 -3.47 -6.81 8.52
N ILE A 19 -3.21 -5.64 7.94
CA ILE A 19 -3.60 -5.33 6.54
C ILE A 19 -2.97 -6.30 5.55
N GLN A 20 -1.67 -6.59 5.69
CA GLN A 20 -0.96 -7.55 4.83
C GLN A 20 -1.56 -8.96 4.92
N SER A 21 -1.92 -9.39 6.13
CA SER A 21 -2.56 -10.69 6.36
C SER A 21 -3.94 -10.76 5.70
N CYS A 22 -4.74 -9.69 5.79
CA CYS A 22 -6.02 -9.60 5.07
C CYS A 22 -5.83 -9.67 3.55
N GLN A 23 -4.91 -8.88 2.99
CA GLN A 23 -4.62 -8.88 1.55
C GLN A 23 -4.19 -10.26 1.04
N LEU A 24 -3.37 -10.98 1.81
CA LEU A 24 -2.95 -12.33 1.45
C LEU A 24 -4.13 -13.30 1.38
N ILE A 25 -5.08 -13.21 2.32
CA ILE A 25 -6.30 -14.02 2.30
C ILE A 25 -7.17 -13.69 1.10
N PHE A 26 -7.35 -12.40 0.80
CA PHE A 26 -8.14 -11.97 -0.35
C PHE A 26 -7.56 -12.46 -1.67
N HIS A 27 -6.23 -12.46 -1.78
CA HIS A 27 -5.54 -12.95 -2.96
C HIS A 27 -5.62 -14.47 -3.09
N ASN A 28 -5.60 -15.20 -1.97
CA ASN A 28 -5.68 -16.65 -1.96
C ASN A 28 -7.11 -17.18 -2.18
N ASP A 29 -8.13 -16.37 -1.96
CA ASP A 29 -9.54 -16.74 -2.12
C ASP A 29 -10.32 -15.67 -2.93
N PRO A 30 -9.97 -15.48 -4.21
CA PRO A 30 -10.55 -14.40 -5.01
C PRO A 30 -12.06 -14.56 -5.22
N GLU A 31 -12.59 -15.80 -5.24
CA GLU A 31 -14.02 -16.07 -5.42
C GLU A 31 -14.86 -15.53 -4.24
N ASN A 32 -14.36 -15.69 -3.01
CA ASN A 32 -15.03 -15.13 -1.85
C ASN A 32 -14.79 -13.63 -1.69
N PHE A 33 -13.68 -13.10 -2.23
CA PHE A 33 -13.29 -11.68 -2.08
C PHE A 33 -13.31 -10.86 -3.37
N LEU A 34 -14.27 -11.15 -4.26
CA LEU A 34 -14.46 -10.45 -5.54
C LEU A 34 -14.77 -8.95 -5.39
N SER A 35 -15.41 -8.54 -4.30
CA SER A 35 -15.80 -7.14 -4.08
C SER A 35 -15.08 -6.53 -2.89
N ASP A 36 -14.79 -5.25 -3.01
CA ASP A 36 -14.17 -4.46 -1.96
C ASP A 36 -15.01 -4.42 -0.68
N ARG A 37 -16.34 -4.45 -0.83
CA ARG A 37 -17.25 -4.59 0.30
C ARG A 37 -17.00 -5.84 1.12
N LYS A 38 -16.81 -7.00 0.48
CA LYS A 38 -16.52 -8.25 1.19
C LYS A 38 -15.19 -8.19 1.93
N LYS A 39 -14.17 -7.56 1.33
CA LYS A 39 -12.86 -7.34 1.96
C LYS A 39 -12.95 -6.46 3.20
N ALA A 40 -13.68 -5.33 3.10
CA ALA A 40 -13.87 -4.41 4.21
C ALA A 40 -14.69 -5.03 5.35
N LEU A 41 -15.77 -5.75 5.03
CA LEU A 41 -16.60 -6.45 6.02
C LEU A 41 -15.83 -7.56 6.74
N TYR A 42 -15.04 -8.35 6.01
CA TYR A 42 -14.21 -9.38 6.60
C TYR A 42 -13.15 -8.80 7.54
N SER A 43 -12.48 -7.72 7.12
CA SER A 43 -11.50 -7.05 7.96
C SER A 43 -12.15 -6.44 9.19
N THR A 44 -13.34 -5.86 9.04
CA THR A 44 -14.16 -5.33 10.14
C THR A 44 -14.50 -6.42 11.16
N TYR A 45 -14.84 -7.63 10.71
CA TYR A 45 -15.12 -8.77 11.59
C TYR A 45 -13.91 -9.17 12.46
N ILE A 46 -12.69 -8.96 11.97
CA ILE A 46 -11.45 -9.29 12.70
C ILE A 46 -11.02 -8.16 13.65
N LEU A 47 -11.59 -6.96 13.51
CA LEU A 47 -11.32 -5.85 14.43
C LEU A 47 -11.87 -6.17 15.81
N THR A 48 -11.08 -5.87 16.83
CA THR A 48 -11.44 -6.06 18.25
C THR A 48 -11.09 -4.82 19.06
N GLY A 49 -11.38 -4.82 20.35
CA GLY A 49 -10.92 -3.77 21.27
C GLY A 49 -11.31 -2.35 20.83
N ARG A 50 -10.32 -1.47 20.74
CA ARG A 50 -10.50 -0.06 20.34
C ARG A 50 -10.82 0.07 18.84
N ALA A 51 -10.19 -0.74 18.00
CA ALA A 51 -10.47 -0.74 16.55
C ALA A 51 -11.90 -1.21 16.25
N GLY A 52 -12.39 -2.22 16.97
CA GLY A 52 -13.79 -2.66 16.91
C GLY A 52 -14.75 -1.55 17.32
N LYS A 53 -14.51 -0.86 18.44
CA LYS A 53 -15.35 0.28 18.85
C LYS A 53 -15.36 1.44 17.85
N TRP A 54 -14.24 1.66 17.16
CA TRP A 54 -14.13 2.72 16.16
C TRP A 54 -15.02 2.47 14.94
N ILE A 55 -15.26 1.21 14.54
CA ILE A 55 -16.09 0.89 13.38
C ILE A 55 -17.60 0.87 13.67
N GLU A 56 -18.00 0.79 14.95
CA GLU A 56 -19.41 0.70 15.37
C GLU A 56 -20.33 1.78 14.75
N PRO A 57 -19.93 3.06 14.66
CA PRO A 57 -20.78 4.12 14.10
C PRO A 57 -21.17 3.91 12.63
N TYR A 58 -20.45 3.05 11.90
CA TYR A 58 -20.76 2.78 10.50
C TYR A 58 -21.88 1.75 10.36
N PHE A 59 -22.08 0.83 11.31
CA PHE A 59 -23.06 -0.27 11.19
C PHE A 59 -24.52 0.11 10.91
N PRO A 60 -25.07 1.22 11.42
CA PRO A 60 -26.44 1.62 11.08
C PRO A 60 -26.70 1.74 9.56
N ASN A 61 -25.66 2.06 8.78
CA ASN A 61 -25.72 2.22 7.34
C ASN A 61 -25.02 1.06 6.59
N ILE A 62 -24.85 -0.11 7.21
CA ILE A 62 -24.12 -1.24 6.63
C ILE A 62 -24.72 -1.76 5.32
N THR A 63 -26.03 -1.52 5.09
CA THR A 63 -26.73 -1.87 3.85
C THR A 63 -26.60 -0.82 2.76
N SER A 64 -26.02 0.34 3.05
CA SER A 64 -25.83 1.42 2.08
C SER A 64 -25.04 0.92 0.86
N GLU A 65 -25.45 1.35 -0.32
CA GLU A 65 -24.79 1.07 -1.60
C GLU A 65 -23.91 2.24 -2.06
N GLU A 66 -23.82 3.31 -1.27
CA GLU A 66 -23.02 4.49 -1.57
C GLU A 66 -21.54 4.12 -1.79
N PRO A 67 -20.92 4.44 -2.93
CA PRO A 67 -19.52 4.12 -3.21
C PRO A 67 -18.53 4.79 -2.25
N SER A 68 -18.91 5.95 -1.70
CA SER A 68 -18.14 6.72 -0.72
C SER A 68 -18.25 6.19 0.71
N TYR A 69 -19.06 5.14 0.92
CA TYR A 69 -19.21 4.52 2.22
C TYR A 69 -18.00 3.64 2.53
N ILE A 70 -17.44 3.81 3.73
CA ILE A 70 -16.18 3.17 4.16
C ILE A 70 -16.18 1.64 3.97
N LEU A 71 -17.30 0.96 4.24
CA LEU A 71 -17.38 -0.50 4.12
C LEU A 71 -17.63 -0.99 2.68
N ASN A 72 -17.82 -0.10 1.71
CA ASN A 72 -18.03 -0.46 0.30
C ASN A 72 -16.75 -0.36 -0.53
N ASN A 73 -15.69 0.28 -0.01
CA ASN A 73 -14.45 0.53 -0.72
C ASN A 73 -13.24 0.16 0.15
N TRP A 74 -12.40 -0.77 -0.34
CA TRP A 74 -11.27 -1.29 0.41
C TRP A 74 -10.21 -0.22 0.68
N MET A 75 -9.87 0.57 -0.35
CA MET A 75 -8.88 1.63 -0.24
C MET A 75 -9.31 2.71 0.76
N LEU A 76 -10.61 3.04 0.77
CA LEU A 76 -11.18 3.99 1.73
C LEU A 76 -11.14 3.43 3.15
N PHE A 77 -11.53 2.16 3.34
CA PHE A 77 -11.45 1.47 4.63
C PHE A 77 -10.02 1.49 5.19
N GLU A 78 -9.04 1.08 4.38
CA GLU A 78 -7.63 1.05 4.78
C GLU A 78 -7.14 2.45 5.19
N THR A 79 -7.36 3.46 4.35
CA THR A 79 -6.96 4.85 4.62
C THR A 79 -7.58 5.40 5.91
N GLN A 80 -8.88 5.15 6.12
CA GLN A 80 -9.59 5.60 7.31
C GLN A 80 -9.12 4.85 8.56
N LEU A 81 -8.75 3.57 8.45
CA LEU A 81 -8.21 2.79 9.56
C LEU A 81 -6.80 3.26 9.98
N PHE A 82 -5.97 3.68 9.02
CA PHE A 82 -4.65 4.27 9.31
C PHE A 82 -4.72 5.64 9.98
N THR A 83 -5.83 6.37 9.87
CA THR A 83 -5.94 7.71 10.45
C THR A 83 -5.87 7.72 11.99
N PRO A 84 -6.68 6.92 12.73
CA PRO A 84 -6.60 6.84 14.18
C PRO A 84 -5.57 5.83 14.72
N PHE A 85 -5.16 4.83 13.92
CA PHE A 85 -4.34 3.71 14.39
C PHE A 85 -2.97 3.58 13.73
N GLY A 86 -2.68 4.36 12.69
CA GLY A 86 -1.35 4.44 12.08
C GLY A 86 -0.34 5.09 13.03
N ASN A 87 0.94 4.82 12.79
CA ASN A 87 2.03 5.48 13.51
C ASN A 87 2.56 6.66 12.66
N PRO A 88 2.29 7.93 13.03
CA PRO A 88 2.78 9.07 12.28
C PRO A 88 4.31 9.13 12.21
N ASN A 89 4.99 8.59 13.22
CA ASN A 89 6.44 8.58 13.29
C ASN A 89 7.07 7.51 12.38
N GLU A 90 6.36 6.41 12.09
CA GLU A 90 6.85 5.41 11.13
C GLU A 90 6.80 5.97 9.72
N VAL A 91 5.70 6.62 9.33
CA VAL A 91 5.58 7.26 8.02
C VAL A 91 6.69 8.31 7.84
N ARG A 92 6.88 9.19 8.82
CA ARG A 92 7.94 10.21 8.77
C ARG A 92 9.35 9.62 8.74
N LYS A 93 9.58 8.52 9.46
CA LYS A 93 10.87 7.84 9.48
C LYS A 93 11.15 7.16 8.14
N ASP A 94 10.15 6.48 7.56
CA ASP A 94 10.28 5.84 6.26
C ASP A 94 10.44 6.90 5.14
N GLU A 95 9.75 8.05 5.23
CA GLU A 95 9.96 9.21 4.37
C GLU A 95 11.39 9.76 4.47
N GLN A 96 11.90 9.96 5.69
CA GLN A 96 13.28 10.40 5.89
C GLN A 96 14.29 9.36 5.40
N GLU A 97 14.00 8.07 5.55
CA GLU A 97 14.85 7.00 5.03
C GLU A 97 14.85 7.00 3.50
N LEU A 98 13.70 7.26 2.87
CA LEU A 98 13.59 7.42 1.42
C LEU A 98 14.33 8.67 0.92
N GLU A 99 14.17 9.82 1.56
CA GLU A 99 14.86 11.07 1.20
C GLU A 99 16.39 10.90 1.20
N ASN A 100 16.90 10.13 2.18
CA ASN A 100 18.32 9.83 2.33
C ASN A 100 18.77 8.57 1.56
N PHE A 101 17.86 7.89 0.87
CA PHE A 101 18.16 6.67 0.14
C PHE A 101 18.94 7.04 -1.13
N ARG A 102 20.18 6.56 -1.25
CA ARG A 102 21.05 6.77 -2.42
C ARG A 102 21.78 5.47 -2.76
N ILE A 103 22.04 5.26 -4.05
CA ILE A 103 22.91 4.18 -4.51
C ILE A 103 24.30 4.47 -3.93
N LYS A 104 24.79 3.60 -3.04
CA LYS A 104 26.18 3.67 -2.57
C LYS A 104 27.09 3.28 -3.74
N GLU A 105 28.21 3.97 -3.92
CA GLU A 105 29.17 3.77 -5.03
C GLU A 105 29.65 2.32 -5.23
N THR A 106 29.49 1.45 -4.22
CA THR A 106 29.90 0.04 -4.23
C THR A 106 28.73 -0.95 -4.17
N GLY A 107 27.48 -0.47 -4.21
CA GLY A 107 26.29 -1.29 -4.05
C GLY A 107 25.88 -1.96 -5.36
N HIS A 108 25.67 -3.29 -5.33
CA HIS A 108 25.00 -3.98 -6.42
C HIS A 108 23.59 -3.39 -6.62
N VAL A 109 23.30 -2.96 -7.85
CA VAL A 109 22.02 -2.34 -8.25
C VAL A 109 20.81 -3.20 -7.86
N SER A 110 20.97 -4.53 -7.84
CA SER A 110 19.94 -5.48 -7.39
C SER A 110 19.56 -5.32 -5.91
N LEU A 111 20.53 -5.06 -5.03
CA LEU A 111 20.30 -4.82 -3.60
C LEU A 111 19.59 -3.49 -3.39
N TYR A 112 20.04 -2.44 -4.09
CA TYR A 112 19.39 -1.14 -4.09
C TYR A 112 17.92 -1.23 -4.52
N ILE A 113 17.63 -1.95 -5.61
CA ILE A 113 16.25 -2.13 -6.10
C ILE A 113 15.41 -2.89 -5.06
N SER A 114 15.96 -3.90 -4.41
CA SER A 114 15.26 -4.66 -3.37
C SER A 114 14.91 -3.79 -2.16
N ASP A 115 15.88 -3.02 -1.68
CA ASP A 115 15.73 -2.13 -0.54
C ASP A 115 14.78 -0.96 -0.84
N PHE A 116 14.87 -0.38 -2.05
CA PHE A 116 13.94 0.64 -2.53
C PHE A 116 12.51 0.11 -2.59
N ARG A 117 12.31 -1.09 -3.14
CA ARG A 117 10.97 -1.72 -3.20
C ARG A 117 10.42 -2.00 -1.80
N SER A 118 11.28 -2.43 -0.87
CA SER A 118 10.92 -2.61 0.52
C SER A 118 10.48 -1.28 1.15
N LEU A 119 11.24 -0.20 0.98
CA LEU A 119 10.88 1.14 1.47
C LEU A 119 9.58 1.67 0.86
N MET A 120 9.43 1.59 -0.46
CA MET A 120 8.19 1.96 -1.16
C MET A 120 6.98 1.18 -0.67
N SER A 121 7.14 -0.10 -0.36
CA SER A 121 6.05 -0.91 0.20
C SER A 121 5.60 -0.42 1.58
N ARG A 122 6.47 0.25 2.34
CA ARG A 122 6.21 0.77 3.70
C ARG A 122 5.50 2.12 3.73
N ILE A 123 5.73 2.94 2.71
CA ILE A 123 5.19 4.32 2.64
C ILE A 123 3.76 4.36 2.05
N GLY A 124 3.30 3.28 1.42
CA GLY A 124 1.94 3.19 0.87
C GLY A 124 1.77 3.96 -0.45
N ASP A 125 0.54 4.35 -0.78
CA ASP A 125 0.16 4.98 -2.06
C ASP A 125 0.47 6.48 -2.11
N TRP A 126 1.70 6.88 -1.79
CA TRP A 126 2.23 8.17 -2.26
C TRP A 126 2.60 8.01 -3.74
N GLY A 127 1.56 8.18 -4.55
CA GLY A 127 1.49 7.81 -5.95
C GLY A 127 2.51 8.51 -6.82
N LYS A 128 3.21 7.71 -7.62
CA LYS A 128 3.80 7.98 -8.96
C LYS A 128 4.83 9.12 -9.08
N GLY A 129 4.71 10.23 -8.37
CA GLY A 129 5.59 11.40 -8.47
C GLY A 129 6.98 11.20 -7.86
N ILE A 130 7.07 10.56 -6.68
CA ILE A 130 8.36 10.27 -6.04
C ILE A 130 9.06 9.11 -6.75
N THR A 131 8.31 8.12 -7.22
CA THR A 131 8.83 7.07 -8.11
C THR A 131 9.43 7.65 -9.39
N PHE A 132 8.80 8.68 -9.99
CA PHE A 132 9.32 9.36 -11.17
C PHE A 132 10.60 10.17 -10.87
N MET A 133 10.65 10.90 -9.76
CA MET A 133 11.84 11.66 -9.33
C MET A 133 13.05 10.76 -9.03
N PHE A 134 12.83 9.62 -8.36
CA PHE A 134 13.91 8.66 -8.10
C PHE A 134 14.34 7.88 -9.35
N ILE A 135 13.42 7.66 -10.30
CA ILE A 135 13.78 7.14 -11.63
C ILE A 135 14.66 8.15 -12.36
N GLU A 136 14.42 9.46 -12.28
CA GLU A 136 15.30 10.47 -12.89
C GLU A 136 16.69 10.58 -12.23
N GLU A 137 16.80 10.42 -10.91
CA GLU A 137 18.11 10.39 -10.24
C GLU A 137 18.88 9.09 -10.59
N ALA A 138 18.17 7.97 -10.76
CA ALA A 138 18.73 6.70 -11.24
C ALA A 138 18.98 6.66 -12.77
N TRP A 139 18.36 7.55 -13.55
CA TRP A 139 18.57 7.73 -15.00
C TRP A 139 20.00 8.18 -15.32
N ASN A 140 20.67 8.83 -14.37
CA ASN A 140 21.99 9.41 -14.55
C ASN A 140 23.16 8.41 -14.30
N GLN A 141 22.84 7.14 -14.00
CA GLN A 141 23.83 6.07 -13.87
C GLN A 141 23.46 4.89 -14.77
N ASP A 142 24.35 4.53 -15.71
CA ASP A 142 24.24 3.65 -16.90
C ASP A 142 23.73 2.19 -16.71
N CYS A 143 22.88 1.89 -15.73
CA CYS A 143 22.47 0.52 -15.39
C CYS A 143 21.17 0.04 -16.08
N TRP A 144 20.59 0.84 -16.99
CA TRP A 144 19.22 0.64 -17.51
C TRP A 144 19.08 -0.30 -18.73
N THR A 145 20.14 -0.57 -19.50
CA THR A 145 20.04 -1.42 -20.71
C THR A 145 19.68 -2.87 -20.39
N SER A 146 20.07 -3.36 -19.20
CA SER A 146 19.76 -4.72 -18.74
C SER A 146 18.30 -4.87 -18.23
N TRP A 147 17.71 -3.80 -17.69
CA TRP A 147 16.36 -3.83 -17.12
C TRP A 147 15.26 -3.62 -18.18
N LEU A 148 15.51 -2.80 -19.20
CA LEU A 148 14.61 -2.56 -20.34
C LEU A 148 14.22 -3.85 -21.09
N LEU A 149 15.12 -4.83 -21.17
CA LEU A 149 14.89 -6.09 -21.87
C LEU A 149 13.96 -7.06 -21.14
N THR A 150 13.69 -6.85 -19.84
CA THR A 150 12.89 -7.79 -19.04
C THR A 150 11.46 -7.32 -18.73
N HIS A 151 11.14 -6.02 -18.91
CA HIS A 151 9.85 -5.46 -18.45
C HIS A 151 9.22 -4.47 -19.43
N GLU A 152 8.94 -4.91 -20.68
CA GLU A 152 8.24 -4.13 -21.72
C GLU A 152 6.84 -3.64 -21.30
N SER A 153 6.16 -4.32 -20.38
CA SER A 153 4.78 -4.02 -19.99
C SER A 153 4.61 -2.67 -19.26
N LEU A 154 5.67 -2.14 -18.65
CA LEU A 154 5.64 -0.85 -17.96
C LEU A 154 5.72 0.35 -18.93
N MET A 155 6.26 0.14 -20.14
CA MET A 155 6.35 1.17 -21.20
C MET A 155 5.02 1.44 -21.89
N ALA A 156 4.07 0.49 -21.90
CA ALA A 156 2.76 0.69 -22.52
C ALA A 156 1.96 1.83 -21.86
N SER A 157 2.22 2.13 -20.58
CA SER A 157 1.62 3.28 -19.91
C SER A 157 2.28 4.61 -20.31
N LYS A 158 3.56 4.61 -20.71
CA LYS A 158 4.35 5.82 -21.02
C LYS A 158 3.80 6.59 -22.22
N ASN A 159 3.34 5.89 -23.26
CA ASN A 159 2.82 6.52 -24.47
C ASN A 159 1.42 7.14 -24.31
N SER A 160 0.72 6.86 -23.21
CA SER A 160 -0.61 7.43 -22.92
C SER A 160 -0.55 8.75 -22.14
N TRP A 161 0.57 9.08 -21.51
CA TRP A 161 0.70 10.27 -20.66
C TRP A 161 1.47 11.42 -21.33
N THR A 162 2.29 11.14 -22.34
CA THR A 162 2.97 12.18 -23.14
C THR A 162 1.99 12.98 -24.01
N SER A 163 0.80 12.44 -24.30
CA SER A 163 -0.25 13.16 -25.03
C SER A 163 -1.14 14.05 -24.15
N LEU A 164 -0.97 14.03 -22.83
CA LEU A 164 -1.75 14.86 -21.89
C LEU A 164 -1.01 16.15 -21.48
N TRP A 165 0.22 16.35 -21.97
CA TRP A 165 1.04 17.54 -21.75
C TRP A 165 1.66 18.08 -23.05
N ASN A 166 0.92 17.96 -24.15
CA ASN A 166 1.08 18.77 -25.37
C ASN A 166 -0.22 19.49 -25.66
#